data_AF-A0A6Q2WW84-F1
#
_entry.id   AF-A0A6Q2WW84-F1
#
_cell.length_a   1.000
_cell.length_b   1.000
_cell.length_c   1.000
_cell.angle_alpha   90.00
_cell.angle_beta   90.00
_cell.angle_gamma   90.00
#
_symmetry.space_group_name_H-M   'P 1'
#
loop_
_entity.id
_entity.type
_entity.pdbx_description
1 polymer ?
#
loop_
_entity_poly.entity_id
_entity_poly.type
_entity_poly.pdbx_seq_one_letter_code
_entity_poly.pdbx_strand_id
1 'polypeptide(L)'
;MTFTKTSQKFGQWADSRANTVYGLGFSSENHLLKFAEKFAEFKEAARLAKEKSQEKMELTSTPSQESATGDLQSPLTPESINGTDDERGTTPETPQHPPEPHAEPSQNQLPFSHSSSSINKHWEAELAALKGNNAKLTAALLESTANVKQWKQQLAAYQEEAERLHKRVTELECVSGQTTVIKSQKTELNHTIEELELALKGKEEELERLKEEVESANEFQTQKESLTQKLQETEERNQTLEAQLGELEQRLEGSQLEREAFRKSLRSLLELLDGKIFELTELRDSLARLIEGSS
;
A
#
# COMPACT_ATOMS: atom_id res chain seq x y z
N MET A 1 -3.50 -24.84 -11.71
CA MET A 1 -4.72 -24.03 -11.83
C MET A 1 -4.70 -23.29 -13.15
N THR A 2 -5.84 -23.22 -13.85
CA THR A 2 -5.99 -22.52 -15.14
C THR A 2 -7.27 -21.70 -15.08
N PHE A 3 -7.17 -20.42 -15.44
CA PHE A 3 -8.31 -19.52 -15.54
C PHE A 3 -8.92 -19.62 -16.94
N THR A 4 -10.23 -19.79 -17.01
CA THR A 4 -10.99 -19.97 -18.23
C THR A 4 -12.10 -18.93 -18.28
N LYS A 5 -12.12 -18.15 -19.36
CA LYS A 5 -13.21 -17.20 -19.65
C LYS A 5 -14.45 -17.99 -20.08
N THR A 6 -15.53 -17.88 -19.33
CA THR A 6 -16.79 -18.59 -19.60
C THR A 6 -17.83 -17.69 -20.26
N SER A 7 -17.72 -16.36 -20.11
CA SER A 7 -18.54 -15.38 -20.84
C SER A 7 -17.85 -14.03 -20.97
N GLN A 8 -18.56 -13.02 -21.50
CA GLN A 8 -18.03 -11.66 -21.68
C GLN A 8 -17.56 -11.01 -20.37
N LYS A 9 -18.19 -11.35 -19.24
CA LYS A 9 -17.91 -10.74 -17.94
C LYS A 9 -17.62 -11.76 -16.83
N PHE A 10 -17.55 -13.06 -17.15
CA PHE A 10 -17.32 -14.11 -16.17
C PHE A 10 -16.15 -15.00 -16.57
N GLY A 11 -15.36 -15.36 -15.57
CA GLY A 11 -14.32 -16.38 -15.70
C GLY A 11 -14.30 -17.29 -14.48
N GLN A 12 -13.71 -18.47 -14.66
CA GLN A 12 -13.68 -19.51 -13.65
C GLN A 12 -12.32 -20.19 -13.63
N TRP A 13 -11.95 -20.78 -12.50
CA TRP A 13 -10.80 -21.68 -12.42
C TRP A 13 -11.12 -22.85 -11.50
N ALA A 14 -10.55 -24.01 -11.83
CA ALA A 14 -10.64 -25.19 -11.01
C ALA A 14 -9.43 -25.29 -10.07
N ASP A 15 -9.69 -25.54 -8.79
CA ASP A 15 -8.71 -25.99 -7.82
C ASP A 15 -8.86 -27.50 -7.61
N SER A 16 -7.94 -28.26 -8.19
CA SER A 16 -7.89 -29.72 -8.04
C SER A 16 -7.53 -30.18 -6.63
N ARG A 17 -6.85 -29.34 -5.84
CA ARG A 17 -6.50 -29.66 -4.45
C ARG A 17 -7.71 -29.52 -3.53
N ALA A 18 -8.53 -28.50 -3.76
CA ALA A 18 -9.77 -28.29 -3.03
C ALA A 18 -10.99 -29.00 -3.66
N ASN A 19 -10.80 -29.70 -4.78
CA ASN A 19 -11.87 -30.29 -5.60
C ASN A 19 -13.05 -29.33 -5.83
N THR A 20 -12.75 -28.05 -6.05
CA THR A 20 -13.73 -26.97 -6.09
C THR A 20 -13.48 -26.08 -7.31
N VAL A 21 -14.57 -25.61 -7.94
CA VAL A 21 -14.53 -24.63 -9.03
C VAL A 21 -14.93 -23.27 -8.50
N TYR A 22 -14.06 -22.29 -8.69
CA TYR A 22 -14.32 -20.90 -8.30
C TYR A 22 -14.67 -20.08 -9.54
N GLY A 23 -15.66 -19.20 -9.40
CA GLY A 23 -16.10 -18.30 -10.45
C GLY A 23 -16.10 -16.85 -9.99
N LEU A 24 -15.73 -15.95 -10.89
CA LEU A 24 -15.66 -14.51 -10.65
C LEU A 24 -16.31 -13.74 -11.79
N GLY A 25 -17.15 -12.76 -11.44
CA GLY A 25 -17.84 -11.88 -12.37
C GLY A 25 -17.32 -10.44 -12.26
N PHE A 26 -17.31 -9.73 -13.38
CA PHE A 26 -16.80 -8.37 -13.49
C PHE A 26 -17.84 -7.40 -14.06
N SER A 27 -17.70 -6.10 -13.75
CA SER A 27 -18.59 -5.05 -14.28
C SER A 27 -18.44 -4.82 -15.79
N SER A 28 -17.24 -5.08 -16.34
CA SER A 28 -16.92 -4.92 -17.76
C SER A 28 -16.00 -6.05 -18.27
N GLU A 29 -16.03 -6.28 -19.59
CA GLU A 29 -15.13 -7.24 -20.25
C GLU A 29 -13.66 -6.86 -20.10
N ASN A 30 -13.37 -5.56 -20.11
CA ASN A 30 -12.01 -5.04 -19.89
C ASN A 30 -11.46 -5.43 -18.52
N HIS A 31 -12.28 -5.39 -17.47
CA HIS A 31 -11.85 -5.82 -16.13
C HIS A 31 -11.57 -7.32 -16.06
N LEU A 32 -12.38 -8.14 -16.73
CA LEU A 32 -12.14 -9.58 -16.85
C LEU A 32 -10.82 -9.89 -17.58
N LEU A 33 -10.54 -9.19 -18.68
CA LEU A 33 -9.30 -9.39 -19.46
C LEU A 33 -8.07 -9.00 -18.65
N LYS A 34 -8.07 -7.84 -18.00
CA LYS A 34 -6.98 -7.42 -17.10
C LYS A 34 -6.75 -8.41 -15.97
N PHE A 35 -7.82 -8.96 -15.41
CA PHE A 35 -7.70 -10.01 -14.39
C PHE A 35 -7.09 -11.29 -14.95
N ALA A 36 -7.52 -11.73 -16.13
CA ALA A 36 -6.97 -12.93 -16.77
C ALA A 36 -5.46 -12.81 -17.02
N GLU A 37 -5.00 -11.64 -17.47
CA GLU A 37 -3.57 -11.34 -17.65
C GLU A 37 -2.81 -11.38 -16.32
N LYS A 38 -3.30 -10.67 -15.30
CA LYS A 38 -2.73 -10.68 -13.94
C LYS A 38 -2.68 -12.08 -13.34
N PHE A 39 -3.72 -12.90 -13.57
CA PHE A 39 -3.77 -14.26 -13.07
C PHE A 39 -2.70 -15.14 -13.74
N ALA A 40 -2.47 -14.97 -15.05
CA ALA A 40 -1.40 -15.65 -15.77
C ALA A 40 -0.01 -15.21 -15.28
N GLU A 41 0.18 -13.90 -15.07
CA GLU A 41 1.42 -13.34 -14.52
C GLU A 41 1.74 -13.92 -13.13
N PHE A 42 0.75 -13.94 -12.23
CA PHE A 42 0.94 -14.46 -10.88
C PHE A 42 1.22 -15.97 -10.87
N LYS A 43 0.59 -16.72 -11.80
CA LYS A 43 0.86 -18.15 -11.97
C LYS A 43 2.30 -18.41 -12.44
N GLU A 44 2.81 -17.62 -13.38
CA GLU A 44 4.21 -17.74 -13.82
C GLU A 44 5.20 -17.29 -12.74
N ALA A 45 4.91 -16.21 -12.01
CA ALA A 45 5.73 -15.78 -10.88
C ALA A 45 5.79 -16.84 -9.77
N ALA A 46 4.65 -17.46 -9.44
CA ALA A 46 4.58 -18.56 -8.47
C ALA A 46 5.33 -19.81 -8.97
N ARG A 47 5.30 -20.10 -10.27
CA ARG A 47 6.11 -21.16 -10.89
C ARG A 47 7.61 -20.86 -10.74
N LEU A 48 8.04 -19.65 -11.08
CA LEU A 48 9.44 -19.21 -10.95
C LEU A 48 9.92 -19.24 -9.50
N ALA A 49 9.08 -18.81 -8.55
CA ALA A 49 9.41 -18.84 -7.12
C ALA A 49 9.57 -20.29 -6.63
N LYS A 50 8.68 -21.19 -7.06
CA LYS A 50 8.76 -22.61 -6.74
C LYS A 50 10.02 -23.25 -7.34
N GLU A 51 10.32 -22.96 -8.60
CA GLU A 51 11.54 -23.42 -9.30
C GLU A 51 12.81 -22.91 -8.62
N LYS A 52 12.88 -21.60 -8.30
CA LYS A 52 14.00 -21.00 -7.55
C LYS A 52 14.17 -21.58 -6.15
N SER A 53 13.06 -21.90 -5.47
CA SER A 53 13.11 -22.54 -4.15
C SER A 53 13.53 -24.01 -4.23
N GLN A 54 13.16 -24.71 -5.30
CA GLN A 54 13.52 -26.11 -5.55
C GLN A 54 14.99 -26.24 -5.96
N GLU A 55 15.48 -25.35 -6.84
CA GLU A 55 16.89 -25.28 -7.23
C GLU A 55 17.80 -24.95 -6.03
N LYS A 56 17.33 -24.08 -5.12
CA LYS A 56 18.03 -23.79 -3.85
C LYS A 56 18.03 -24.98 -2.88
N MET A 57 17.08 -25.90 -2.98
CA MET A 57 17.00 -27.11 -2.13
C MET A 57 17.80 -28.29 -2.71
N GLU A 58 17.94 -28.38 -4.04
CA GLU A 58 18.79 -29.38 -4.69
C GLU A 58 20.30 -29.11 -4.50
N LEU A 59 20.70 -27.84 -4.31
CA LEU A 59 22.09 -27.47 -4.04
C LEU A 59 22.52 -27.56 -2.56
N THR A 60 21.63 -27.96 -1.63
CA THR A 60 21.92 -28.06 -0.19
C THR A 60 21.70 -29.46 0.40
N SER A 61 21.60 -30.50 -0.44
CA SER A 61 21.41 -31.87 0.03
C SER A 61 22.75 -32.54 0.39
N THR A 62 23.24 -32.28 1.61
CA THR A 62 24.18 -33.16 2.32
C THR A 62 23.44 -33.76 3.55
N PRO A 63 23.40 -35.09 3.73
CA PRO A 63 22.65 -35.70 4.83
C PRO A 63 23.55 -35.83 6.06
N SER A 64 23.12 -35.28 7.20
CA SER A 64 23.62 -35.71 8.51
C SER A 64 22.53 -35.61 9.59
N GLN A 65 22.55 -36.66 10.40
CA GLN A 65 21.60 -37.17 11.37
C GLN A 65 21.62 -36.44 12.74
N GLU A 66 20.50 -36.57 13.48
CA GLU A 66 20.45 -36.79 14.96
C GLU A 66 20.73 -35.55 15.85
N SER A 67 20.03 -35.22 16.96
CA SER A 67 18.90 -35.75 17.71
C SER A 67 18.31 -34.63 18.59
N ALA A 68 17.05 -34.80 18.98
CA ALA A 68 16.35 -33.97 19.96
C ALA A 68 16.37 -34.59 21.37
N THR A 69 16.39 -33.72 22.39
CA THR A 69 15.79 -33.84 23.75
C THR A 69 16.33 -32.65 24.55
N GLY A 70 15.59 -31.74 25.18
CA GLY A 70 14.26 -31.84 25.78
C GLY A 70 14.38 -31.68 27.30
N ASP A 71 13.84 -30.57 27.83
CA ASP A 71 13.52 -30.26 29.24
C ASP A 71 14.63 -29.81 30.21
N LEU A 72 14.48 -28.62 30.82
CA LEU A 72 13.79 -28.42 32.10
C LEU A 72 13.83 -26.93 32.58
N GLN A 73 12.63 -26.38 32.79
CA GLN A 73 12.17 -25.54 33.92
C GLN A 73 12.96 -24.28 34.38
N SER A 74 12.29 -23.14 34.21
CA SER A 74 12.45 -21.86 34.95
C SER A 74 11.91 -22.01 36.40
N PRO A 75 12.32 -21.18 37.40
CA PRO A 75 11.55 -19.95 37.66
C PRO A 75 12.27 -18.71 38.26
N LEU A 76 11.73 -17.52 37.90
CA LEU A 76 11.48 -16.28 38.70
C LEU A 76 12.69 -15.46 39.22
N THR A 77 13.04 -14.30 38.62
CA THR A 77 12.52 -12.90 38.76
C THR A 77 12.91 -12.12 40.03
N PRO A 78 13.11 -10.77 39.92
CA PRO A 78 14.03 -9.98 40.76
C PRO A 78 13.36 -8.85 41.57
N GLU A 79 14.04 -8.33 42.60
CA GLU A 79 13.83 -6.98 43.17
C GLU A 79 15.23 -6.42 43.56
N SER A 80 15.82 -5.38 42.97
CA SER A 80 15.45 -3.96 42.76
C SER A 80 15.75 -3.04 43.96
N ILE A 81 16.64 -2.06 43.68
CA ILE A 81 16.63 -0.65 44.13
C ILE A 81 17.29 -0.26 45.46
N ASN A 82 18.40 0.49 45.32
CA ASN A 82 18.73 1.80 45.93
C ASN A 82 18.74 1.88 47.47
N GLY A 83 19.84 2.19 48.16
CA GLY A 83 20.58 3.46 48.10
C GLY A 83 20.51 4.11 49.50
N THR A 84 21.45 5.04 49.81
CA THR A 84 21.48 5.90 51.03
C THR A 84 22.10 5.22 52.27
N ASP A 85 22.97 5.79 53.09
CA ASP A 85 23.75 7.04 53.16
C ASP A 85 24.53 7.00 54.50
N ASP A 86 25.64 7.72 54.53
CA ASP A 86 26.35 8.33 55.65
C ASP A 86 26.88 7.57 56.91
N GLU A 87 28.21 7.65 57.00
CA GLU A 87 28.99 8.27 58.11
C GLU A 87 29.07 7.59 59.48
N ARG A 88 30.25 6.98 59.71
CA ARG A 88 31.17 7.10 60.87
C ARG A 88 32.00 5.82 60.90
N GLY A 89 33.31 5.83 60.72
CA GLY A 89 34.28 6.62 61.46
C GLY A 89 35.26 5.62 62.08
N THR A 90 36.56 5.92 61.96
CA THR A 90 37.66 5.36 62.77
C THR A 90 37.99 3.86 62.66
N THR A 91 39.03 3.58 61.87
CA THR A 91 40.16 2.69 62.27
C THR A 91 40.61 3.04 63.70
N PRO A 92 41.14 2.11 64.55
CA PRO A 92 42.31 1.31 64.16
C PRO A 92 42.49 -0.07 64.83
N GLU A 93 43.56 -0.73 64.36
CA GLU A 93 44.46 -1.63 65.10
C GLU A 93 43.95 -2.96 65.72
N THR A 94 44.61 -4.01 65.23
CA THR A 94 45.21 -5.11 66.00
C THR A 94 44.32 -5.93 66.95
N PRO A 95 43.98 -7.17 66.58
CA PRO A 95 43.64 -8.19 67.56
C PRO A 95 44.89 -8.94 68.02
N GLN A 96 45.37 -8.55 69.20
CA GLN A 96 46.19 -9.41 70.07
C GLN A 96 45.37 -10.65 70.47
N HIS A 97 46.03 -11.81 70.47
CA HIS A 97 45.73 -13.04 71.22
C HIS A 97 45.41 -12.70 72.71
N PRO A 98 44.66 -13.49 73.54
CA PRO A 98 44.77 -14.96 73.70
C PRO A 98 43.42 -15.63 74.19
N PRO A 99 43.29 -16.88 74.73
CA PRO A 99 44.15 -17.57 75.70
C PRO A 99 44.64 -18.99 75.30
N GLU A 100 45.90 -19.28 75.64
CA GLU A 100 46.45 -20.64 75.78
C GLU A 100 45.82 -21.35 76.99
N PRO A 101 45.55 -22.66 76.94
CA PRO A 101 45.52 -23.50 78.13
C PRO A 101 46.94 -23.93 78.46
N HIS A 102 47.54 -23.24 79.44
CA HIS A 102 48.75 -23.66 80.14
C HIS A 102 48.53 -25.00 80.86
N ALA A 103 49.41 -25.97 80.61
CA ALA A 103 49.56 -27.16 81.45
C ALA A 103 50.95 -27.16 82.11
N GLU A 104 50.93 -26.87 83.42
CA GLU A 104 51.77 -27.48 84.48
C GLU A 104 53.29 -27.18 84.53
N PRO A 105 54.05 -27.47 85.63
CA PRO A 105 53.68 -28.21 86.86
C PRO A 105 54.11 -27.56 88.20
N SER A 106 53.31 -27.77 89.24
CA SER A 106 53.75 -27.67 90.64
C SER A 106 53.96 -29.07 91.21
N GLN A 107 55.22 -29.46 91.46
CA GLN A 107 55.49 -30.52 92.42
C GLN A 107 56.93 -30.47 92.94
N ASN A 108 57.09 -29.84 94.10
CA ASN A 108 58.17 -30.13 95.04
C ASN A 108 57.56 -30.89 96.22
N GLN A 109 57.58 -32.22 96.14
CA GLN A 109 57.61 -33.13 97.28
C GLN A 109 58.09 -34.49 96.75
N LEU A 110 59.38 -34.77 96.95
CA LEU A 110 59.90 -36.13 96.82
C LEU A 110 59.43 -36.94 98.03
N PRO A 111 59.00 -38.18 97.82
CA PRO A 111 59.88 -39.25 98.26
C PRO A 111 60.21 -40.22 97.13
N PHE A 112 61.44 -40.71 97.24
CA PHE A 112 62.11 -41.70 96.43
C PHE A 112 61.26 -42.93 96.04
N SER A 113 61.39 -43.29 94.77
CA SER A 113 61.51 -44.67 94.21
C SER A 113 60.41 -45.07 93.21
N HIS A 114 60.89 -45.51 92.03
CA HIS A 114 60.21 -46.12 90.87
C HIS A 114 59.71 -45.17 89.74
N SER A 115 60.56 -44.20 89.38
CA SER A 115 60.45 -43.22 88.28
C SER A 115 60.66 -43.77 86.85
N SER A 116 59.83 -44.69 86.34
CA SER A 116 59.94 -45.09 84.92
C SER A 116 58.60 -45.37 84.20
N SER A 117 57.56 -45.88 84.86
CA SER A 117 56.31 -46.26 84.15
C SER A 117 55.39 -45.07 83.81
N SER A 118 55.20 -44.11 84.73
CA SER A 118 54.29 -42.97 84.52
C SER A 118 54.82 -41.94 83.51
N ILE A 119 56.14 -41.74 83.49
CA ILE A 119 56.82 -40.87 82.52
C ILE A 119 56.74 -41.45 81.10
N ASN A 120 56.90 -42.77 80.95
CA ASN A 120 56.75 -43.42 79.65
C ASN A 120 55.32 -43.29 79.10
N LYS A 121 54.29 -43.45 79.95
CA LYS A 121 52.88 -43.26 79.54
C LYS A 121 52.57 -41.82 79.11
N HIS A 122 53.18 -40.82 79.75
CA HIS A 122 53.07 -39.42 79.33
C HIS A 122 53.64 -39.21 77.92
N TRP A 123 54.86 -39.70 77.65
CA TRP A 123 55.49 -39.59 76.34
C TRP A 123 54.72 -40.35 75.25
N GLU A 124 54.15 -41.51 75.58
CA GLU A 124 53.27 -42.25 74.66
C GLU A 124 51.99 -41.47 74.33
N ALA A 125 51.35 -40.83 75.31
CA ALA A 125 50.17 -40.00 75.11
C ALA A 125 50.50 -38.75 74.28
N GLU A 126 51.63 -38.12 74.52
CA GLU A 126 52.09 -36.94 73.77
C GLU A 126 52.44 -37.30 72.33
N LEU A 127 53.09 -38.44 72.09
CA LEU A 127 53.34 -38.96 70.75
C LEU A 127 52.03 -39.27 70.01
N ALA A 128 51.04 -39.85 70.69
CA ALA A 128 49.72 -40.10 70.12
C ALA A 128 48.98 -38.79 69.78
N ALA A 129 49.06 -37.78 70.65
CA ALA A 129 48.50 -36.45 70.41
C ALA A 129 49.20 -35.75 69.22
N LEU A 130 50.53 -35.83 69.12
CA LEU A 130 51.29 -35.30 67.99
C LEU A 130 50.95 -36.00 66.68
N LYS A 131 50.78 -37.33 66.67
CA LYS A 131 50.30 -38.08 65.51
C LYS A 131 48.88 -37.65 65.11
N GLY A 132 47.99 -37.45 66.08
CA GLY A 132 46.64 -36.94 65.85
C GLY A 132 46.64 -35.51 65.28
N ASN A 133 47.51 -34.64 65.78
CA ASN A 133 47.66 -33.28 65.29
C ASN A 133 48.25 -33.25 63.87
N ASN A 134 49.24 -34.11 63.58
CA ASN A 134 49.79 -34.27 62.24
C ASN A 134 48.70 -34.73 61.25
N ALA A 135 47.88 -35.71 61.63
CA ALA A 135 46.75 -36.16 60.81
C ALA A 135 45.72 -35.05 60.55
N LYS A 136 45.39 -34.24 61.57
CA LYS A 136 44.50 -33.07 61.40
C LYS A 136 45.08 -32.03 60.45
N LEU A 137 46.37 -31.74 60.54
CA LEU A 137 47.06 -30.82 59.61
C LEU A 137 47.04 -31.36 58.18
N THR A 138 47.29 -32.65 57.98
CA THR A 138 47.18 -33.28 56.66
C THR A 138 45.75 -33.21 56.12
N ALA A 139 44.74 -33.47 56.95
CA ALA A 139 43.34 -33.35 56.55
C ALA A 139 42.96 -31.91 56.16
N ALA A 140 43.35 -30.92 56.98
CA ALA A 140 43.11 -29.50 56.68
C ALA A 140 43.84 -29.03 55.41
N LEU A 141 45.04 -29.56 55.13
CA LEU A 141 45.77 -29.27 53.90
C LEU A 141 45.06 -29.86 52.66
N LEU A 142 44.55 -31.09 52.76
CA LEU A 142 43.76 -31.72 51.69
C LEU A 142 42.45 -30.97 51.46
N GLU A 143 41.78 -30.55 52.52
CA GLU A 143 40.56 -29.74 52.46
C GLU A 143 40.84 -28.36 51.84
N SER A 144 41.90 -27.67 52.26
CA SER A 144 42.34 -26.41 51.64
C SER A 144 42.64 -26.59 50.15
N THR A 145 43.30 -27.71 49.78
CA THR A 145 43.57 -28.05 48.37
C THR A 145 42.29 -28.30 47.58
N ALA A 146 41.29 -28.96 48.19
CA ALA A 146 39.98 -29.16 47.58
C ALA A 146 39.22 -27.84 47.41
N ASN A 147 39.24 -26.97 48.43
CA ASN A 147 38.64 -25.64 48.40
C ASN A 147 39.25 -24.81 47.27
N VAL A 148 40.58 -24.77 47.13
CA VAL A 148 41.24 -24.06 46.02
C VAL A 148 40.77 -24.57 44.65
N LYS A 149 40.55 -25.88 44.49
CA LYS A 149 39.99 -26.43 43.24
C LYS A 149 38.55 -26.00 43.01
N GLN A 150 37.71 -26.00 44.04
CA GLN A 150 36.32 -25.54 43.96
C GLN A 150 36.25 -24.05 43.61
N TRP A 151 37.04 -23.20 44.27
CA TRP A 151 37.09 -21.77 43.96
C TRP A 151 37.56 -21.50 42.53
N LYS A 152 38.54 -22.27 42.03
CA LYS A 152 38.98 -22.18 40.63
C LYS A 152 37.86 -22.58 39.66
N GLN A 153 37.13 -23.66 39.95
CA GLN A 153 36.00 -24.09 39.13
C GLN A 153 34.89 -23.03 39.14
N GLN A 154 34.57 -22.46 40.30
CA GLN A 154 33.58 -21.41 40.43
C GLN A 154 33.99 -20.14 39.67
N LEU A 155 35.27 -19.76 39.74
CA LEU A 155 35.80 -18.62 38.98
C LEU A 155 35.69 -18.87 37.47
N ALA A 156 36.02 -20.07 37.00
CA ALA A 156 35.87 -20.44 35.59
C ALA A 156 34.40 -20.37 35.14
N ALA A 157 33.47 -20.89 35.93
CA ALA A 157 32.04 -20.80 35.64
C ALA A 157 31.54 -19.34 35.54
N TYR A 158 32.00 -18.46 36.45
CA TYR A 158 31.66 -17.03 36.37
C TYR A 158 32.30 -16.33 35.17
N GLN A 159 33.51 -16.72 34.76
CA GLN A 159 34.15 -16.19 33.55
C GLN A 159 33.38 -16.58 32.29
N GLU A 160 32.99 -17.85 32.15
CA GLU A 160 32.18 -18.32 31.03
C GLU A 160 30.82 -17.59 30.97
N GLU A 161 30.18 -17.40 32.12
CA GLU A 161 28.91 -16.67 32.21
C GLU A 161 29.06 -15.18 31.86
N ALA A 162 30.15 -14.54 32.30
CA ALA A 162 30.46 -13.16 31.92
C ALA A 162 30.70 -13.02 30.41
N GLU A 163 31.45 -13.93 29.81
CA GLU A 163 31.65 -13.96 28.35
C GLU A 163 30.34 -14.20 27.59
N ARG A 164 29.47 -15.07 28.09
CA ARG A 164 28.15 -15.33 27.51
C ARG A 164 27.26 -14.08 27.58
N LEU A 165 27.25 -13.38 28.72
CA LEU A 165 26.50 -12.13 28.89
C LEU A 165 27.06 -11.02 27.98
N HIS A 166 28.38 -10.88 27.88
CA HIS A 166 28.99 -9.93 26.96
C HIS A 166 28.56 -10.16 25.50
N LYS A 167 28.63 -11.41 25.02
CA LYS A 167 28.13 -11.76 23.68
C LYS A 167 26.66 -11.39 23.51
N ARG A 168 25.82 -11.70 24.50
CA ARG A 168 24.39 -11.38 24.46
C ARG A 168 24.11 -9.88 24.41
N VAL A 169 24.87 -9.07 25.15
CA VAL A 169 24.75 -7.61 25.12
C VAL A 169 25.10 -7.07 23.74
N THR A 170 26.22 -7.50 23.15
CA THR A 170 26.62 -7.07 21.79
C THR A 170 25.59 -7.45 20.72
N GLU A 171 25.00 -8.65 20.80
CA GLU A 171 23.90 -9.04 19.91
C GLU A 171 22.68 -8.12 20.05
N LEU A 172 22.28 -7.80 21.29
CA LEU A 172 21.15 -6.91 21.56
C LEU A 172 21.42 -5.49 21.08
N GLU A 173 22.64 -4.98 21.25
CA GLU A 173 23.06 -3.67 20.73
C GLU A 173 22.98 -3.63 19.19
N CYS A 174 23.43 -4.69 18.51
CA CYS A 174 23.32 -4.81 17.06
C CYS A 174 21.86 -4.82 16.57
N VAL A 175 21.01 -5.64 17.20
CA VAL A 175 19.58 -5.73 16.86
C VAL A 175 18.85 -4.43 17.17
N SER A 176 19.22 -3.74 18.26
CA SER A 176 18.69 -2.41 18.59
C SER A 176 19.03 -1.39 17.51
N GLY A 177 20.28 -1.37 17.03
CA GLY A 177 20.71 -0.52 15.91
C GLY A 177 19.97 -0.82 14.60
N GLN A 178 19.67 -2.09 14.32
CA GLN A 178 18.84 -2.44 13.16
C GLN A 178 17.39 -1.98 13.34
N THR A 179 16.86 -2.07 14.56
CA THR A 179 15.49 -1.63 14.88
C THR A 179 15.30 -0.14 14.66
N THR A 180 16.30 0.70 14.96
CA THR A 180 16.23 2.14 14.69
C THR A 180 16.23 2.46 13.21
N VAL A 181 17.04 1.76 12.41
CA VAL A 181 17.06 1.91 10.93
C VAL A 181 15.73 1.47 10.31
N ILE A 182 15.15 0.35 10.76
CA ILE A 182 13.85 -0.09 10.28
C ILE A 182 12.76 0.92 10.65
N LYS A 183 12.83 1.53 11.83
CA LYS A 183 11.90 2.59 12.24
C LYS A 183 12.02 3.82 11.34
N SER A 184 13.24 4.26 11.00
CA SER A 184 13.43 5.42 10.10
C SER A 184 12.93 5.12 8.69
N GLN A 185 13.24 3.94 8.15
CA GLN A 185 12.71 3.49 6.86
C GLN A 185 11.18 3.41 6.86
N LYS A 186 10.58 2.93 7.94
CA LYS A 186 9.12 2.91 8.09
C LYS A 186 8.53 4.32 8.09
N THR A 187 9.16 5.29 8.76
CA THR A 187 8.69 6.68 8.75
C THR A 187 8.83 7.32 7.37
N GLU A 188 9.92 7.05 6.65
CA GLU A 188 10.11 7.52 5.26
C GLU A 188 9.06 6.92 4.32
N LEU A 189 8.82 5.60 4.41
CA LEU A 189 7.78 4.95 3.61
C LEU A 189 6.39 5.52 3.90
N ASN A 190 6.04 5.72 5.18
CA ASN A 190 4.78 6.36 5.54
C ASN A 190 4.66 7.77 4.94
N HIS A 191 5.73 8.56 4.99
CA HIS A 191 5.73 9.89 4.39
C HIS A 191 5.53 9.83 2.86
N THR A 192 6.22 8.91 2.16
CA THR A 192 6.01 8.73 0.71
C THR A 192 4.60 8.25 0.37
N ILE A 193 3.97 7.45 1.24
CA ILE A 193 2.58 7.03 1.08
C ILE A 193 1.65 8.26 1.19
N GLU A 194 1.84 9.10 2.21
CA GLU A 194 1.05 10.33 2.39
C GLU A 194 1.20 11.29 1.19
N GLU A 195 2.42 11.46 0.66
CA GLU A 195 2.67 12.27 -0.54
C GLU A 195 1.95 11.70 -1.77
N LEU A 196 2.01 10.38 -1.97
CA LEU A 196 1.33 9.71 -3.08
C LEU A 196 -0.20 9.78 -2.94
N GLU A 197 -0.75 9.68 -1.73
CA GLU A 197 -2.18 9.84 -1.46
C GLU A 197 -2.65 11.26 -1.77
N LEU A 198 -1.88 12.28 -1.37
CA LEU A 198 -2.19 13.68 -1.71
C LEU A 198 -2.11 13.93 -3.23
N ALA A 199 -1.09 13.37 -3.90
CA ALA A 199 -0.97 13.48 -5.34
C ALA A 199 -2.12 12.77 -6.07
N LEU A 200 -2.53 11.59 -5.59
CA LEU A 200 -3.67 10.85 -6.12
C LEU A 200 -4.96 11.66 -5.97
N LYS A 201 -5.21 12.22 -4.78
CA LYS A 201 -6.37 13.08 -4.52
C LYS A 201 -6.39 14.30 -5.45
N GLY A 202 -5.25 14.97 -5.64
CA GLY A 202 -5.15 16.09 -6.57
C GLY A 202 -5.46 15.69 -8.02
N LYS A 203 -5.05 14.48 -8.43
CA LYS A 203 -5.38 13.93 -9.76
C LYS A 203 -6.86 13.54 -9.90
N GLU A 204 -7.48 13.04 -8.84
CA GLU A 204 -8.93 12.77 -8.81
C GLU A 204 -9.75 14.06 -8.95
N GLU A 205 -9.36 15.13 -8.26
CA GLU A 205 -10.00 16.46 -8.37
C GLU A 205 -9.81 17.08 -9.76
N GLU A 206 -8.64 16.90 -10.39
CA GLU A 206 -8.39 17.32 -11.78
C GLU A 206 -9.27 16.54 -12.77
N LEU A 207 -9.41 15.22 -12.59
CA LEU A 207 -10.27 14.39 -13.43
C LEU A 207 -11.74 14.80 -13.31
N GLU A 208 -12.21 15.14 -12.11
CA GLU A 208 -13.60 15.56 -11.93
C GLU A 208 -13.87 16.90 -12.64
N ARG A 209 -12.97 17.89 -12.51
CA ARG A 209 -13.06 19.15 -13.25
C ARG A 209 -13.07 18.95 -14.77
N LEU A 210 -12.21 18.06 -15.27
CA LEU A 210 -12.17 17.75 -16.70
C LEU A 210 -13.46 17.06 -17.19
N LYS A 211 -14.11 16.23 -16.36
CA LYS A 211 -15.41 15.65 -16.69
C LYS A 211 -16.48 16.73 -16.79
N GLU A 212 -16.53 17.65 -15.83
CA GLU A 212 -17.47 18.79 -15.86
C GLU A 212 -17.25 19.65 -17.12
N GLU A 213 -16.00 19.90 -17.50
CA GLU A 213 -15.66 20.64 -18.71
C GLU A 213 -16.11 19.90 -19.99
N VAL A 214 -15.93 18.58 -20.05
CA VAL A 214 -16.41 17.75 -21.17
C VAL A 214 -17.93 17.73 -21.26
N GLU A 215 -18.63 17.64 -20.13
CA GLU A 215 -20.10 17.70 -20.09
C GLU A 215 -20.61 19.06 -20.60
N SER A 216 -20.02 20.15 -20.11
CA SER A 216 -20.32 21.51 -20.58
C SER A 216 -20.04 21.68 -22.08
N ALA A 217 -18.91 21.18 -22.57
CA ALA A 217 -18.58 21.22 -24.00
C ALA A 217 -19.60 20.45 -24.85
N ASN A 218 -20.08 19.30 -24.35
CA ASN A 218 -21.11 18.51 -25.01
C ASN A 218 -22.46 19.25 -25.04
N GLU A 219 -22.85 19.90 -23.94
CA GLU A 219 -24.04 20.75 -23.90
C GLU A 219 -23.97 21.88 -24.94
N PHE A 220 -22.84 22.60 -25.01
CA PHE A 220 -22.64 23.63 -26.03
C PHE A 220 -22.68 23.07 -27.46
N GLN A 221 -22.14 21.88 -27.68
CA GLN A 221 -22.19 21.22 -28.98
C GLN A 221 -23.63 20.87 -29.37
N THR A 222 -24.43 20.33 -28.45
CA THR A 222 -25.86 20.06 -28.72
C THR A 222 -26.66 21.34 -28.99
N GLN A 223 -26.38 22.42 -28.26
CA GLN A 223 -27.01 23.72 -28.51
C GLN A 223 -26.63 24.27 -29.89
N LYS A 224 -25.35 24.16 -30.26
CA LYS A 224 -24.86 24.56 -31.59
C LYS A 224 -25.56 23.77 -32.68
N GLU A 225 -25.66 22.45 -32.56
CA GLU A 225 -26.36 21.59 -33.53
C GLU A 225 -27.84 21.97 -33.67
N SER A 226 -28.53 22.20 -32.54
CA SER A 226 -29.92 22.68 -32.55
C SER A 226 -30.06 24.05 -33.25
N LEU A 227 -29.15 24.98 -33.02
CA LEU A 227 -29.19 26.29 -33.67
C LEU A 227 -28.90 26.18 -35.17
N THR A 228 -27.93 25.36 -35.56
CA THR A 228 -27.62 25.07 -36.97
C THR A 228 -28.82 24.44 -37.67
N GLN A 229 -29.53 23.50 -37.03
CA GLN A 229 -30.74 22.90 -37.59
C GLN A 229 -31.86 23.94 -37.80
N LYS A 230 -32.11 24.79 -36.80
CA LYS A 230 -33.10 25.88 -36.91
C LYS A 230 -32.75 26.88 -38.00
N LEU A 231 -31.46 27.19 -38.16
CA LEU A 231 -30.98 28.06 -39.22
C LEU A 231 -31.28 27.45 -40.59
N GLN A 232 -30.93 26.17 -40.79
CA GLN A 232 -31.20 25.46 -42.04
C GLN A 232 -32.70 25.40 -42.36
N GLU A 233 -33.56 25.08 -41.39
CA GLU A 233 -35.02 25.09 -41.58
C GLU A 233 -35.54 26.48 -42.00
N THR A 234 -34.99 27.53 -41.40
CA THR A 234 -35.35 28.91 -41.74
C THR A 234 -34.88 29.28 -43.14
N GLU A 235 -33.68 28.87 -43.54
CA GLU A 235 -33.12 29.07 -44.88
C GLU A 235 -33.95 28.35 -45.95
N GLU A 236 -34.32 27.08 -45.74
CA GLU A 236 -35.18 26.31 -46.64
C GLU A 236 -36.58 26.94 -46.79
N ARG A 237 -37.13 27.42 -45.67
CA ARG A 237 -38.41 28.15 -45.68
C ARG A 237 -38.29 29.47 -46.44
N ASN A 238 -37.17 30.18 -46.32
CA ASN A 238 -36.93 31.42 -47.05
C ASN A 238 -36.83 31.17 -48.56
N GLN A 239 -36.06 30.16 -48.97
CA GLN A 239 -35.96 29.73 -50.38
C GLN A 239 -37.34 29.37 -50.97
N THR A 240 -38.17 28.69 -50.18
CA THR A 240 -39.54 28.35 -50.59
C THR A 240 -40.40 29.61 -50.79
N LEU A 241 -40.30 30.59 -49.87
CA LEU A 241 -41.03 31.86 -49.99
C LEU A 241 -40.53 32.70 -51.17
N GLU A 242 -39.23 32.76 -51.41
CA GLU A 242 -38.64 33.42 -52.57
C GLU A 242 -39.13 32.80 -53.89
N ALA A 243 -39.19 31.46 -53.97
CA ALA A 243 -39.74 30.78 -55.13
C ALA A 243 -41.24 31.09 -55.36
N GLN A 244 -42.03 31.12 -54.29
CA GLN A 244 -43.45 31.49 -54.36
C GLN A 244 -43.65 32.96 -54.78
N LEU A 245 -42.81 33.87 -54.28
CA LEU A 245 -42.83 35.27 -54.70
C LEU A 245 -42.50 35.39 -56.19
N GLY A 246 -41.46 34.70 -56.66
CA GLY A 246 -41.11 34.69 -58.09
C GLY A 246 -42.23 34.16 -58.98
N GLU A 247 -42.94 33.10 -58.57
CA GLU A 247 -44.11 32.58 -59.30
C GLU A 247 -45.26 33.60 -59.35
N LEU A 248 -45.54 34.27 -58.22
CA LEU A 248 -46.57 35.30 -58.14
C LEU A 248 -46.23 36.52 -59.00
N GLU A 249 -44.96 36.95 -59.00
CA GLU A 249 -44.45 38.03 -59.85
C GLU A 249 -44.63 37.68 -61.33
N GLN A 250 -44.25 36.46 -61.75
CA GLN A 250 -44.42 36.01 -63.13
C GLN A 250 -45.90 35.94 -63.55
N ARG A 251 -46.78 35.44 -62.67
CA ARG A 251 -48.24 35.44 -62.92
C ARG A 251 -48.81 36.85 -63.03
N LEU A 252 -48.35 37.77 -62.19
CA LEU A 252 -48.80 39.16 -62.21
C LEU A 252 -48.36 39.83 -63.52
N GLU A 253 -47.11 39.66 -63.93
CA GLU A 253 -46.58 40.18 -65.20
C GLU A 253 -47.34 39.61 -66.40
N GLY A 254 -47.60 38.29 -66.42
CA GLY A 254 -48.43 37.66 -67.45
C GLY A 254 -49.83 38.28 -67.56
N SER A 255 -50.51 38.48 -66.43
CA SER A 255 -51.84 39.12 -66.40
C SER A 255 -51.81 40.59 -66.86
N GLN A 256 -50.73 41.32 -66.56
CA GLN A 256 -50.53 42.68 -67.05
C GLN A 256 -50.35 42.71 -68.56
N LEU A 257 -49.52 41.83 -69.13
CA LEU A 257 -49.31 41.71 -70.57
C LEU A 257 -50.61 41.33 -71.31
N GLU A 258 -51.38 40.38 -70.77
CA GLU A 258 -52.70 40.02 -71.31
C GLU A 258 -53.68 41.21 -71.28
N ARG A 259 -53.73 41.96 -70.18
CA ARG A 259 -54.55 43.19 -70.09
C ARG A 259 -54.11 44.25 -71.10
N GLU A 260 -52.82 44.43 -71.29
CA GLU A 260 -52.29 45.38 -72.28
C GLU A 260 -52.62 44.96 -73.70
N ALA A 261 -52.49 43.67 -74.02
CA ALA A 261 -52.88 43.11 -75.31
C ALA A 261 -54.38 43.30 -75.58
N PHE A 262 -55.22 43.00 -74.59
CA PHE A 262 -56.67 43.24 -74.67
C PHE A 262 -56.98 44.72 -74.89
N ARG A 263 -56.34 45.64 -74.14
CA ARG A 263 -56.50 47.09 -74.34
C ARG A 263 -56.07 47.55 -75.74
N LYS A 264 -54.99 46.98 -76.30
CA LYS A 264 -54.56 47.28 -77.68
C LYS A 264 -55.60 46.80 -78.70
N SER A 265 -56.12 45.59 -78.53
CA SER A 265 -57.19 45.04 -79.39
C SER A 265 -58.47 45.89 -79.31
N LEU A 266 -58.88 46.29 -78.10
CA LEU A 266 -60.05 47.14 -77.90
C LEU A 266 -59.87 48.52 -78.56
N ARG A 267 -58.69 49.13 -78.47
CA ARG A 267 -58.38 50.39 -79.18
C ARG A 267 -58.51 50.24 -80.69
N SER A 268 -57.95 49.17 -81.26
CA SER A 268 -58.07 48.90 -82.69
C SER A 268 -59.52 48.69 -83.14
N LEU A 269 -60.35 48.02 -82.32
CA LEU A 269 -61.77 47.85 -82.61
C LEU A 269 -62.53 49.19 -82.55
N LEU A 270 -62.20 50.06 -81.59
CA LEU A 270 -62.78 51.40 -81.51
C LEU A 270 -62.41 52.26 -82.73
N GLU A 271 -61.14 52.26 -83.14
CA GLU A 271 -60.68 52.96 -84.35
C GLU A 271 -61.42 52.48 -85.61
N LEU A 272 -61.66 51.16 -85.73
CA LEU A 272 -62.45 50.60 -86.82
C LEU A 272 -63.91 51.06 -86.78
N LEU A 273 -64.51 51.10 -85.59
CA LEU A 273 -65.88 51.57 -85.40
C LEU A 273 -66.02 53.04 -85.78
N ASP A 274 -65.08 53.89 -85.36
CA ASP A 274 -65.03 55.31 -85.71
C ASP A 274 -64.95 55.50 -87.23
N GLY A 275 -64.11 54.71 -87.91
CA GLY A 275 -64.05 54.68 -89.37
C GLY A 275 -65.38 54.30 -90.02
N LYS A 276 -66.08 53.28 -89.49
CA LYS A 276 -67.41 52.88 -89.99
C LYS A 276 -68.48 53.94 -89.75
N ILE A 277 -68.46 54.61 -88.61
CA ILE A 277 -69.36 55.73 -88.32
C ILE A 277 -69.11 56.87 -89.30
N PHE A 278 -67.85 57.17 -89.62
CA PHE A 278 -67.49 58.18 -90.62
C PHE A 278 -68.01 57.81 -92.01
N GLU A 279 -67.77 56.58 -92.50
CA GLU A 279 -68.32 56.09 -93.78
C GLU A 279 -69.85 56.20 -93.84
N LEU A 280 -70.55 55.78 -92.78
CA LEU A 280 -72.01 55.89 -92.69
C LEU A 280 -72.48 57.35 -92.70
N THR A 281 -71.72 58.24 -92.09
CA THR A 281 -71.99 59.69 -92.07
C THR A 281 -71.82 60.30 -93.45
N GLU A 282 -70.75 59.97 -94.18
CA GLU A 282 -70.57 60.40 -95.57
C GLU A 282 -71.67 59.85 -96.49
N LEU A 283 -72.08 58.60 -96.28
CA LEU A 283 -73.16 57.98 -97.04
C LEU A 283 -74.50 58.69 -96.79
N ARG A 284 -74.81 59.01 -95.52
CA ARG A 284 -75.97 59.85 -95.16
C ARG A 284 -75.93 61.21 -95.84
N ASP A 285 -74.79 61.91 -95.80
CA ASP A 285 -74.66 63.25 -96.38
C ASP A 285 -74.74 63.22 -97.92
N SER A 286 -74.24 62.15 -98.54
CA SER A 286 -74.37 61.91 -99.98
C SER A 286 -75.81 61.63 -100.40
N LEU A 287 -76.55 60.85 -99.60
CA LEU A 287 -78.00 60.64 -99.79
C LEU A 287 -78.78 61.95 -99.61
N ALA A 288 -78.45 62.76 -98.60
CA ALA A 288 -79.09 64.07 -98.38
C ALA A 288 -78.89 65.01 -99.58
N ARG A 289 -77.67 65.10 -100.13
CA ARG A 289 -77.38 65.88 -101.35
C ARG A 289 -78.17 65.40 -102.57
N LEU A 290 -78.36 64.08 -102.72
CA LEU A 290 -79.18 63.49 -103.78
C LEU A 290 -80.67 63.90 -103.67
N ILE A 291 -81.18 63.98 -102.43
CA ILE A 291 -82.55 64.43 -102.16
C ILE A 291 -82.69 65.94 -102.45
N GLU A 292 -81.77 66.77 -101.96
CA GLU A 292 -81.77 68.23 -102.18
C GLU A 292 -81.59 68.63 -103.65
N GLY A 293 -80.85 67.85 -104.45
CA GLY A 293 -80.69 68.08 -105.90
C GLY A 293 -81.84 67.59 -106.77
N SER A 294 -82.86 66.96 -106.18
CA SER A 294 -84.04 66.42 -106.88
C SER A 294 -85.33 67.24 -106.65
N SER A 295 -85.21 68.38 -105.98
CA SER A 295 -86.25 69.41 -105.83
C SER A 295 -85.91 70.66 -106.62
#